data_AF-A0A960YRU7-F1
#
_entry.id   AF-A0A960YRU7-F1
#
_cell.length_a   1.000
_cell.length_b   1.000
_cell.length_c   1.000
_cell.angle_alpha   90.00
_cell.angle_beta   90.00
_cell.angle_gamma   90.00
#
_symmetry.space_group_name_H-M   'P 1'
#
loop_
_entity.id
_entity.type
_entity.pdbx_description
1 polymer ?
#
loop_
_entity_poly.entity_id
_entity_poly.type
_entity_poly.pdbx_seq_one_letter_code
_entity_poly.pdbx_strand_id
1 'polypeptide(L)'
;MSEDVKKVNDPDQLRQICARVFTRLPVHTKIGDRVAPIRVLSYDEPLLSIEHNQQDAELRLLIVNHDQHLMLLECKVTEKTGPGREKLHPLRLHLKRKIRKQKRISLASDSGKLVVDDLITLRSIPESLGRVDEKTDSPFKEALAELKTIQSIARLTVRKSFRLDNRMRAMMARNVPIFVPDRTTGKAPDFPVITMDEYKKILNYEDHPDRILSEVSVPILFKGLYLM
;
A
#
# COMPACT_ATOMS: atom_id res chain seq x y z
N MET A 1 -21.63 -9.42 -12.93
CA MET A 1 -21.10 -8.05 -12.86
C MET A 1 -19.93 -7.97 -13.82
N SER A 2 -20.05 -7.17 -14.88
CA SER A 2 -19.06 -7.03 -15.95
C SER A 2 -17.74 -6.51 -15.39
N GLU A 3 -16.64 -7.24 -15.58
CA GLU A 3 -15.30 -6.71 -15.33
C GLU A 3 -15.05 -5.56 -16.31
N ASP A 4 -14.95 -4.33 -15.82
CA ASP A 4 -14.56 -3.19 -16.65
C ASP A 4 -13.10 -3.38 -17.10
N VAL A 5 -12.93 -3.96 -18.29
CA VAL A 5 -11.64 -4.11 -18.95
C VAL A 5 -11.42 -2.89 -19.81
N LYS A 6 -10.55 -1.96 -19.36
CA LYS A 6 -10.14 -0.83 -20.19
C LYS A 6 -9.12 -1.31 -21.21
N LYS A 7 -9.43 -1.16 -22.49
CA LYS A 7 -8.53 -1.48 -23.60
C LYS A 7 -7.80 -0.22 -24.06
N VAL A 8 -6.50 -0.32 -24.25
CA VAL A 8 -5.64 0.74 -24.77
C VAL A 8 -4.96 0.21 -26.04
N ASN A 9 -5.27 0.85 -27.16
CA ASN A 9 -4.71 0.54 -28.48
C ASN A 9 -3.99 1.75 -29.10
N ASP A 10 -3.92 2.87 -28.36
CA ASP A 10 -3.27 4.09 -28.82
C ASP A 10 -1.74 3.87 -28.86
N PRO A 11 -1.07 4.08 -30.01
CA PRO A 11 0.36 3.81 -30.17
C PRO A 11 1.24 4.63 -29.21
N ASP A 12 0.91 5.90 -28.98
CA ASP A 12 1.69 6.78 -28.11
C ASP A 12 1.57 6.36 -26.65
N GLN A 13 0.36 5.97 -26.22
CA GLN A 13 0.15 5.41 -24.87
C GLN A 13 0.86 4.07 -24.70
N LEU A 14 0.77 3.18 -25.69
CA LEU A 14 1.46 1.89 -25.67
C LEU A 14 2.98 2.08 -25.56
N ARG A 15 3.55 3.02 -26.31
CA ARG A 15 4.96 3.40 -26.20
C ARG A 15 5.33 3.83 -24.78
N GLN A 16 4.60 4.78 -24.22
CA GLN A 16 4.89 5.29 -22.88
C GLN A 16 4.80 4.18 -21.83
N ILE A 17 3.81 3.29 -21.96
CA ILE A 17 3.63 2.17 -21.03
C ILE A 17 4.75 1.16 -21.18
N CYS A 18 5.15 0.77 -22.40
CA CYS A 18 6.26 -0.15 -22.60
C CYS A 18 7.57 0.43 -22.02
N ALA A 19 7.87 1.69 -22.34
CA ALA A 19 9.10 2.35 -21.92
C ALA A 19 9.19 2.64 -20.41
N ARG A 20 8.07 2.95 -19.74
CA ARG A 20 8.06 3.33 -18.31
C ARG A 20 7.71 2.20 -17.36
N VAL A 21 6.93 1.23 -17.82
CA VAL A 21 6.33 0.20 -16.96
C VAL A 21 6.97 -1.16 -17.22
N PHE A 22 6.93 -1.66 -18.45
CA PHE A 22 7.39 -3.02 -18.77
C PHE A 22 8.91 -3.19 -18.69
N THR A 23 9.69 -2.12 -18.87
CA THR A 23 11.15 -2.12 -18.67
C THR A 23 11.57 -2.06 -17.21
N ARG A 24 10.68 -1.65 -16.29
CA ARG A 24 11.02 -1.37 -14.88
C ARG A 24 10.42 -2.35 -13.89
N LEU A 25 9.29 -2.95 -14.23
CA LEU A 25 8.55 -3.85 -13.34
C LEU A 25 8.78 -5.31 -13.69
N PRO A 26 8.61 -6.23 -12.73
CA PRO A 26 8.66 -7.66 -13.00
C PRO A 26 7.57 -8.07 -14.01
N VAL A 27 8.00 -8.62 -15.15
CA VAL A 27 7.13 -9.06 -16.23
C VAL A 27 7.02 -10.57 -16.21
N HIS A 28 5.81 -11.07 -16.46
CA HIS A 28 5.53 -12.49 -16.59
C HIS A 28 4.88 -12.77 -17.94
N THR A 29 4.90 -14.01 -18.39
CA THR A 29 4.12 -14.46 -19.53
C THR A 29 3.22 -15.63 -19.17
N LYS A 30 2.09 -15.76 -19.86
CA LYS A 30 1.14 -16.87 -19.68
C LYS A 30 1.30 -17.87 -20.80
N ILE A 31 1.47 -19.15 -20.44
CA ILE A 31 1.56 -20.28 -21.37
C ILE A 31 0.63 -21.38 -20.87
N GLY A 32 -0.44 -21.66 -21.62
CA GLY A 32 -1.54 -22.48 -21.14
C GLY A 32 -2.08 -21.90 -19.83
N ASP A 33 -2.08 -22.70 -18.75
CA ASP A 33 -2.49 -22.27 -17.42
C ASP A 33 -1.34 -21.86 -16.49
N ARG A 34 -0.09 -21.88 -16.96
CA ARG A 34 1.08 -21.51 -16.15
C ARG A 34 1.51 -20.08 -16.43
N VAL A 35 1.92 -19.38 -15.38
CA VAL A 35 2.53 -18.05 -15.45
C VAL A 35 4.00 -18.19 -15.12
N ALA A 36 4.87 -17.71 -16.00
CA ALA A 36 6.32 -17.79 -15.84
C ALA A 36 6.95 -16.40 -15.89
N PRO A 37 8.00 -16.13 -15.09
CA PRO A 37 8.72 -14.87 -15.16
C PRO A 37 9.48 -14.76 -16.49
N ILE A 38 9.55 -13.54 -17.03
CA ILE A 38 10.40 -13.21 -18.18
C ILE A 38 11.26 -12.00 -17.84
N ARG A 39 12.40 -11.87 -18.53
CA ARG A 39 13.26 -10.71 -18.38
C ARG A 39 13.04 -9.78 -19.56
N VAL A 40 12.74 -8.52 -19.29
CA VAL A 40 12.76 -7.46 -20.31
C VAL A 40 14.17 -6.88 -20.36
N LEU A 41 14.76 -6.85 -21.56
CA LEU A 41 16.13 -6.39 -21.78
C LEU A 41 16.16 -4.90 -22.14
N SER A 42 15.37 -4.50 -23.12
CA SER A 42 15.29 -3.13 -23.63
C SER A 42 13.93 -2.87 -24.27
N TYR A 43 13.63 -1.60 -24.49
CA TYR A 43 12.56 -1.15 -25.36
C TYR A 43 13.15 -0.19 -26.39
N ASP A 44 13.27 -0.67 -27.62
CA ASP A 44 13.80 0.04 -28.78
C ASP A 44 12.63 0.26 -29.73
N GLU A 45 11.98 1.43 -29.65
CA GLU A 45 10.69 1.70 -30.30
C GLU A 45 10.67 1.25 -31.78
N PRO A 46 9.66 0.47 -32.21
CA PRO A 46 8.45 0.04 -31.49
C PRO A 46 8.56 -1.38 -30.87
N LEU A 47 9.77 -1.86 -30.62
CA LEU A 47 10.05 -3.24 -30.25
C LEU A 47 10.50 -3.38 -28.79
N LEU A 48 9.95 -4.38 -28.10
CA LEU A 48 10.35 -4.78 -26.76
C LEU A 48 11.22 -6.03 -26.85
N SER A 49 12.47 -5.95 -26.38
CA SER A 49 13.39 -7.08 -26.35
C SER A 49 13.22 -7.86 -25.05
N ILE A 50 12.97 -9.17 -25.13
CA ILE A 50 12.77 -10.03 -23.96
C ILE A 50 13.65 -11.28 -24.00
N GLU A 51 13.88 -11.85 -22.82
CA GLU A 51 14.60 -13.10 -22.61
C GLU A 51 13.78 -14.06 -21.73
N HIS A 52 13.57 -15.29 -22.20
CA HIS A 52 12.79 -16.31 -21.51
C HIS A 52 13.10 -17.74 -22.02
N ASN A 53 12.83 -18.75 -21.20
CA ASN A 53 13.02 -20.16 -21.56
C ASN A 53 11.70 -20.84 -21.95
N GLN A 54 10.93 -20.21 -22.84
CA GLN A 54 9.57 -20.67 -23.16
C GLN A 54 9.49 -21.16 -24.61
N GLN A 55 8.55 -22.07 -24.86
CA GLN A 55 8.26 -22.57 -26.20
C GLN A 55 7.85 -21.42 -27.13
N ASP A 56 8.19 -21.57 -28.40
CA ASP A 56 7.89 -20.61 -29.46
C ASP A 56 6.39 -20.35 -29.57
N ALA A 57 6.03 -19.07 -29.74
CA ALA A 57 4.66 -18.65 -30.00
C ALA A 57 4.67 -17.44 -30.95
N GLU A 58 3.65 -17.29 -31.78
CA GLU A 58 3.51 -16.10 -32.64
C GLU A 58 3.04 -14.87 -31.85
N LEU A 59 2.27 -15.12 -30.78
CA LEU A 59 1.73 -14.11 -29.88
C LEU A 59 2.20 -14.40 -28.45
N ARG A 60 2.62 -13.33 -27.76
CA ARG A 60 2.99 -13.36 -26.35
C ARG A 60 2.03 -12.49 -25.56
N LEU A 61 1.56 -13.00 -24.42
CA LEU A 61 0.83 -12.20 -23.44
C LEU A 61 1.79 -11.87 -22.30
N LEU A 62 2.12 -10.59 -22.14
CA LEU A 62 2.93 -10.08 -21.05
C LEU A 62 2.04 -9.57 -19.93
N ILE A 63 2.43 -9.88 -18.70
CA ILE A 63 1.65 -9.63 -17.50
C ILE A 63 2.50 -8.81 -16.54
N VAL A 64 1.97 -7.66 -16.14
CA VAL A 64 2.57 -6.77 -15.14
C VAL A 64 1.52 -6.39 -14.11
N ASN A 65 1.91 -6.42 -12.83
CA ASN A 65 1.10 -5.90 -11.73
C ASN A 65 1.59 -4.49 -11.36
N HIS A 66 0.71 -3.49 -11.37
CA HIS A 66 1.03 -2.11 -10.98
C HIS A 66 -0.18 -1.44 -10.33
N ASP A 67 0.00 -0.82 -9.16
CA ASP A 67 -1.00 0.03 -8.48
C ASP A 67 -2.46 -0.48 -8.53
N GLN A 68 -2.66 -1.74 -8.11
CA GLN A 68 -3.96 -2.44 -8.10
C GLN A 68 -4.54 -2.82 -9.48
N HIS A 69 -3.80 -2.60 -10.56
CA HIS A 69 -4.15 -3.03 -11.89
C HIS A 69 -3.28 -4.23 -12.33
N LEU A 70 -3.94 -5.16 -13.00
CA LEU A 70 -3.31 -6.21 -13.78
C LEU A 70 -3.28 -5.72 -15.23
N MET A 71 -2.08 -5.46 -15.73
CA MET A 71 -1.82 -5.06 -17.10
C MET A 71 -1.49 -6.30 -17.92
N LEU A 72 -2.26 -6.51 -18.98
CA LEU A 72 -2.09 -7.61 -19.92
C LEU A 72 -1.75 -7.02 -21.29
N LEU A 73 -0.49 -7.09 -21.68
CA LEU A 73 -0.01 -6.58 -22.96
C LEU A 73 0.10 -7.74 -23.94
N GLU A 74 -0.68 -7.67 -25.01
CA GLU A 74 -0.55 -8.60 -26.12
C GLU A 74 0.49 -8.09 -27.10
N CYS A 75 1.41 -8.97 -27.45
CA CYS A 75 2.53 -8.69 -28.33
C CYS A 75 2.61 -9.72 -29.45
N LYS A 76 3.01 -9.27 -30.64
CA LYS A 76 3.40 -10.14 -31.74
C LYS A 76 4.91 -10.37 -31.72
N VAL A 77 5.36 -11.61 -31.89
CA VAL A 77 6.79 -11.90 -32.05
C VAL A 77 7.21 -11.45 -33.46
N THR A 78 8.17 -10.53 -33.53
CA THR A 78 8.67 -9.96 -34.79
C THR A 78 9.98 -10.62 -35.21
N GLU A 79 10.88 -10.86 -34.26
CA GLU A 79 12.22 -11.37 -34.54
C GLU A 79 12.68 -12.30 -33.41
N LYS A 80 13.39 -13.37 -33.74
CA LYS A 80 14.08 -14.23 -32.78
C LYS A 80 15.58 -13.99 -32.92
N THR A 81 16.18 -13.34 -31.93
CA THR A 81 17.59 -12.94 -31.96
C THR A 81 18.53 -13.98 -31.35
N GLY A 82 18.00 -15.06 -30.77
CA GLY A 82 18.79 -16.16 -30.22
C GLY A 82 17.96 -17.11 -29.37
N PRO A 83 18.59 -18.13 -28.75
CA PRO A 83 17.91 -19.07 -27.86
C PRO A 83 17.29 -18.31 -26.69
N GLY A 84 15.95 -18.33 -26.62
CA GLY A 84 15.19 -17.66 -25.58
C GLY A 84 15.15 -16.13 -25.68
N ARG A 85 15.57 -15.52 -26.81
CA ARG A 85 15.51 -14.06 -27.02
C ARG A 85 14.59 -13.69 -28.17
N GLU A 86 13.62 -12.85 -27.87
CA GLU A 86 12.57 -12.43 -28.80
C GLU A 86 12.43 -10.90 -28.81
N LYS A 87 12.17 -10.33 -29.98
CA LYS A 87 11.66 -8.96 -30.13
C LYS A 87 10.17 -8.98 -30.36
N LEU A 88 9.46 -8.20 -29.57
CA LEU A 88 8.02 -8.16 -29.50
C LEU A 88 7.48 -6.81 -29.96
N HIS A 89 6.49 -6.82 -30.84
CA HIS A 89 5.72 -5.63 -31.19
C HIS A 89 4.43 -5.57 -30.33
N PRO A 90 4.26 -4.54 -29.47
CA PRO A 90 3.05 -4.35 -28.68
C PRO A 90 1.84 -4.09 -29.58
N LEU A 91 0.76 -4.85 -29.40
CA LEU A 91 -0.48 -4.71 -30.18
C LEU A 91 -1.57 -3.98 -29.39
N ARG A 92 -1.84 -4.46 -28.17
CA ARG A 92 -2.91 -3.93 -27.34
C ARG A 92 -2.67 -4.22 -25.87
N LEU A 93 -3.11 -3.31 -25.02
CA LEU A 93 -3.04 -3.45 -23.58
C LEU A 93 -4.44 -3.54 -22.99
N HIS A 94 -4.66 -4.55 -22.15
CA HIS A 94 -5.86 -4.64 -21.32
C HIS A 94 -5.49 -4.30 -19.88
N LEU A 95 -6.14 -3.28 -19.33
CA LEU A 95 -6.12 -3.01 -17.91
C LEU A 95 -7.31 -3.71 -17.26
N LYS A 96 -7.02 -4.63 -16.36
CA LYS A 96 -8.00 -5.21 -15.45
C LYS A 96 -7.76 -4.67 -14.05
N ARG A 97 -8.83 -4.25 -13.36
CA ARG A 97 -8.74 -3.98 -11.93
C ARG A 97 -8.51 -5.30 -11.19
N LYS A 98 -7.53 -5.36 -10.30
CA LYS A 98 -7.27 -6.55 -9.47
C LYS A 98 -8.37 -6.65 -8.40
N ILE A 99 -9.46 -7.31 -8.73
CA ILE A 99 -10.48 -7.70 -7.75
C ILE A 99 -9.88 -8.87 -6.97
N ARG A 100 -9.54 -8.67 -5.68
CA ARG A 100 -9.08 -9.74 -4.79
C ARG A 100 -10.18 -10.80 -4.66
N LYS A 101 -10.14 -11.84 -5.49
CA LYS A 101 -10.86 -13.09 -5.23
C LYS A 101 -9.96 -13.98 -4.37
N GLN A 102 -9.83 -13.68 -3.07
CA GLN A 102 -9.08 -14.53 -2.15
C GLN A 102 -9.97 -15.70 -1.69
N LYS A 103 -9.63 -16.93 -2.08
CA LYS A 103 -9.85 -18.11 -1.22
C LYS A 103 -8.59 -18.21 -0.35
N ARG A 104 -8.71 -17.89 0.94
CA ARG A 104 -7.57 -17.81 1.89
C ARG A 104 -7.02 -19.15 2.35
N ILE A 105 -7.67 -20.24 1.94
CA ILE A 105 -7.29 -21.60 2.30
C ILE A 105 -7.55 -22.45 1.06
N SER A 106 -6.48 -22.98 0.46
CA SER A 106 -6.54 -24.07 -0.50
C SER A 106 -6.15 -25.33 0.25
N LEU A 107 -7.07 -26.30 0.33
CA LEU A 107 -6.68 -27.67 0.62
C LEU A 107 -5.90 -28.17 -0.59
N ALA A 108 -4.61 -28.44 -0.42
CA ALA A 108 -3.82 -29.10 -1.45
C ALA A 108 -4.41 -30.51 -1.64
N SER A 109 -5.18 -30.69 -2.70
CA SER A 109 -6.04 -31.86 -2.93
C SER A 109 -5.29 -33.20 -3.06
N ASP A 110 -3.96 -33.20 -3.09
CA ASP A 110 -3.14 -34.40 -3.31
C ASP A 110 -2.12 -34.73 -2.21
N SER A 111 -2.02 -33.97 -1.11
CA SER A 111 -0.97 -34.25 -0.10
C SER A 111 -1.37 -34.25 1.37
N GLY A 112 -2.63 -33.96 1.69
CA GLY A 112 -3.07 -33.89 3.10
C GLY A 112 -2.35 -32.81 3.93
N LYS A 113 -1.52 -31.97 3.29
CA LYS A 113 -0.80 -30.87 3.93
C LYS A 113 -1.58 -29.58 3.74
N LEU A 114 -1.86 -28.91 4.86
CA LEU A 114 -2.37 -27.55 4.88
C LEU A 114 -1.27 -26.62 4.37
N VAL A 115 -1.45 -26.08 3.16
CA VAL A 115 -0.59 -25.04 2.61
C VAL A 115 -1.28 -23.71 2.86
N VAL A 116 -0.67 -22.87 3.69
CA VAL A 116 -1.11 -21.49 3.93
C VAL A 116 -0.40 -20.61 2.93
N ASP A 117 -1.08 -20.29 1.84
CA ASP A 117 -0.61 -19.31 0.87
C ASP A 117 -1.00 -17.88 1.31
N ASP A 118 -0.22 -16.89 0.88
CA ASP A 118 -0.48 -15.45 1.10
C ASP A 118 -0.33 -15.00 2.57
N LEU A 119 0.71 -15.49 3.26
CA LEU A 119 1.16 -14.94 4.55
C LEU A 119 1.52 -13.46 4.40
N ILE A 120 0.61 -12.60 4.83
CA ILE A 120 0.85 -11.16 4.95
C ILE A 120 1.91 -10.96 6.03
N THR A 121 3.14 -10.65 5.62
CA THR A 121 4.18 -10.27 6.56
C THR A 121 3.74 -9.00 7.30
N LEU A 122 3.91 -8.94 8.62
CA LEU A 122 3.53 -7.77 9.44
C LEU A 122 4.10 -6.45 8.92
N ARG A 123 5.22 -6.48 8.17
CA ARG A 123 5.81 -5.32 7.49
C ARG A 123 5.00 -4.80 6.28
N SER A 124 4.27 -5.66 5.58
CA SER A 124 3.48 -5.28 4.39
C SER A 124 2.15 -4.58 4.73
N ILE A 125 1.70 -4.68 5.98
CA ILE A 125 0.49 -4.03 6.48
C ILE A 125 0.66 -2.51 6.55
N PRO A 126 1.73 -1.95 7.16
CA PRO A 126 2.10 -0.54 7.09
C PRO A 126 2.13 0.06 5.67
N GLU A 127 2.77 -0.64 4.74
CA GLU A 127 2.90 -0.18 3.35
C GLU A 127 1.56 -0.17 2.60
N SER A 128 0.69 -1.13 2.93
CA SER A 128 -0.68 -1.21 2.43
C SER A 128 -1.58 -0.12 3.02
N LEU A 129 -1.41 0.22 4.30
CA LEU A 129 -2.21 1.21 5.01
C LEU A 129 -1.72 2.65 4.76
N GLY A 130 -0.45 2.83 4.39
CA GLY A 130 0.13 4.12 4.03
C GLY A 130 -0.16 4.58 2.61
N ARG A 131 -0.82 3.76 1.79
CA ARG A 131 -1.26 4.17 0.44
C ARG A 131 -2.45 5.10 0.55
N VAL A 132 -2.27 6.33 0.08
CA VAL A 132 -3.32 7.34 -0.02
C VAL A 132 -4.42 6.82 -0.94
N ASP A 133 -5.61 6.65 -0.41
CA ASP A 133 -6.82 6.29 -1.16
C ASP A 133 -7.82 7.42 -0.99
N GLU A 134 -8.09 8.13 -2.08
CA GLU A 134 -8.91 9.34 -2.09
C GLU A 134 -10.30 9.12 -1.51
N LYS A 135 -10.87 7.90 -1.62
CA LYS A 135 -12.21 7.62 -1.07
C LYS A 135 -12.21 7.47 0.44
N THR A 136 -11.16 6.88 1.01
CA THR A 136 -11.02 6.71 2.46
C THR A 136 -10.43 7.95 3.14
N ASP A 137 -9.62 8.72 2.42
CA ASP A 137 -8.94 9.91 2.95
C ASP A 137 -9.75 11.21 2.77
N SER A 138 -10.77 11.25 1.90
CA SER A 138 -11.63 12.46 1.73
C SER A 138 -12.28 12.92 3.04
N PRO A 139 -12.95 12.04 3.83
CA PRO A 139 -13.57 12.46 5.09
C PRO A 139 -12.54 12.97 6.09
N PHE A 140 -11.33 12.39 6.07
CA PHE A 140 -10.24 12.81 6.94
C PHE A 140 -9.67 14.18 6.53
N LYS A 141 -9.61 14.47 5.22
CA LYS A 141 -9.21 15.78 4.69
C LYS A 141 -10.23 16.88 5.02
N GLU A 142 -11.52 16.58 4.90
CA GLU A 142 -12.61 17.50 5.25
C GLU A 142 -12.57 17.83 6.74
N ALA A 143 -12.50 16.81 7.61
CA ALA A 143 -12.36 17.02 9.05
C ALA A 143 -11.07 17.80 9.41
N LEU A 144 -9.94 17.51 8.75
CA LEU A 144 -8.70 18.28 8.94
C LEU A 144 -8.84 19.75 8.53
N ALA A 145 -9.61 20.05 7.48
CA ALA A 145 -9.84 21.41 7.02
C ALA A 145 -10.70 22.20 8.03
N GLU A 146 -11.74 21.58 8.60
CA GLU A 146 -12.53 22.16 9.69
C GLU A 146 -11.69 22.35 10.96
N LEU A 147 -10.81 21.42 11.29
CA LEU A 147 -9.94 21.56 12.47
C LEU A 147 -8.87 22.64 12.28
N LYS A 148 -8.47 22.95 11.04
CA LYS A 148 -7.56 24.09 10.75
C LYS A 148 -8.18 25.44 11.09
N THR A 149 -9.51 25.59 11.06
CA THR A 149 -10.14 26.86 11.49
C THR A 149 -10.04 27.10 13.00
N ILE A 150 -9.76 26.05 13.79
CA ILE A 150 -9.61 26.10 15.25
C ILE A 150 -8.13 26.28 15.68
N GLN A 151 -7.19 26.23 14.73
CA GLN A 151 -5.74 26.28 15.03
C GLN A 151 -5.24 27.58 15.68
N SER A 152 -6.03 28.65 15.66
CA SER A 152 -5.71 29.90 16.38
C SER A 152 -5.80 29.76 17.90
N ILE A 153 -6.53 28.75 18.41
CA ILE A 153 -6.79 28.54 19.84
C ILE A 153 -6.16 27.22 20.34
N ALA A 154 -6.07 26.19 19.50
CA ALA A 154 -5.55 24.88 19.89
C ALA A 154 -4.66 24.26 18.81
N ARG A 155 -3.52 23.68 19.21
CA ARG A 155 -2.65 22.94 18.30
C ARG A 155 -3.11 21.49 18.18
N LEU A 156 -3.89 21.19 17.16
CA LEU A 156 -4.30 19.82 16.85
C LEU A 156 -3.22 19.09 16.04
N THR A 157 -2.71 17.97 16.57
CA THR A 157 -1.69 17.14 15.89
C THR A 157 -2.22 15.72 15.74
N VAL A 158 -2.50 15.30 14.50
CA VAL A 158 -2.75 13.89 14.22
C VAL A 158 -1.44 13.22 13.85
N ARG A 159 -0.94 12.35 14.75
CA ARG A 159 0.28 11.58 14.51
C ARG A 159 -0.09 10.24 13.88
N LYS A 160 0.31 10.05 12.61
CA LYS A 160 0.34 8.73 11.96
C LYS A 160 1.76 8.17 12.18
N SER A 161 1.94 7.25 13.10
CA SER A 161 3.25 6.68 13.46
C SER A 161 3.14 5.18 13.74
N PHE A 162 3.88 4.40 12.96
CA PHE A 162 4.09 2.96 13.18
C PHE A 162 4.86 2.62 14.47
N ARG A 163 5.50 3.63 15.08
CA ARG A 163 6.18 3.47 16.37
C ARG A 163 5.29 4.04 17.45
N LEU A 164 5.01 3.20 18.45
CA LEU A 164 4.38 3.62 19.69
C LEU A 164 5.28 4.64 20.38
N ASP A 165 4.92 5.91 20.33
CA ASP A 165 5.56 6.95 21.12
C ASP A 165 5.23 6.75 22.61
N ASN A 166 5.93 7.44 23.52
CA ASN A 166 5.78 7.15 24.94
C ASN A 166 4.36 7.47 25.45
N ARG A 167 3.68 8.45 24.82
CA ARG A 167 2.26 8.77 25.08
C ARG A 167 1.35 7.62 24.69
N MET A 168 1.51 7.09 23.47
CA MET A 168 0.70 6.00 22.96
C MET A 168 0.92 4.72 23.76
N ARG A 169 2.16 4.41 24.17
CA ARG A 169 2.43 3.26 25.06
C ARG A 169 1.72 3.39 26.41
N ALA A 170 1.75 4.57 27.01
CA ALA A 170 1.07 4.80 28.30
C ALA A 170 -0.45 4.67 28.17
N MET A 171 -1.04 5.26 27.12
CA MET A 171 -2.48 5.14 26.85
C MET A 171 -2.89 3.70 26.53
N MET A 172 -2.05 2.93 25.83
CA MET A 172 -2.30 1.50 25.56
C MET A 172 -2.23 0.65 26.82
N ALA A 173 -1.21 0.86 27.67
CA ALA A 173 -1.00 0.06 28.87
C ALA A 173 -2.15 0.19 29.88
N ARG A 174 -2.80 1.36 29.91
CA ARG A 174 -3.89 1.65 30.87
C ARG A 174 -5.27 1.76 30.25
N ASN A 175 -5.35 1.78 28.92
CA ASN A 175 -6.58 2.00 28.17
C ASN A 175 -7.35 3.26 28.61
N VAL A 176 -6.62 4.35 28.90
CA VAL A 176 -7.18 5.65 29.32
C VAL A 176 -6.50 6.80 28.55
N PRO A 177 -7.19 7.93 28.31
CA PRO A 177 -6.60 9.07 27.63
C PRO A 177 -5.60 9.84 28.52
N ILE A 178 -4.82 10.71 27.88
CA ILE A 178 -4.06 11.74 28.58
C ILE A 178 -4.92 12.99 28.62
N PHE A 179 -5.17 13.50 29.82
CA PHE A 179 -5.91 14.74 30.02
C PHE A 179 -5.19 15.61 31.05
N VAL A 180 -4.62 16.69 30.56
CA VAL A 180 -3.83 17.66 31.32
C VAL A 180 -4.47 19.03 31.11
N PRO A 181 -5.44 19.42 31.94
CA PRO A 181 -6.16 20.68 31.76
C PRO A 181 -5.27 21.90 32.09
N ASP A 182 -4.34 21.75 33.03
CA ASP A 182 -3.38 22.76 33.41
C ASP A 182 -2.15 22.08 34.04
N ARG A 183 -0.96 22.38 33.50
CA ARG A 183 0.30 21.79 33.95
C ARG A 183 0.81 22.37 35.28
N THR A 184 0.29 23.53 35.68
CA THR A 184 0.68 24.22 36.91
C THR A 184 -0.07 23.72 38.13
N THR A 185 -1.23 23.09 37.92
CA THR A 185 -2.05 22.52 38.99
C THR A 185 -1.91 20.99 39.04
N GLY A 186 -1.62 20.45 40.23
CA GLY A 186 -1.50 19.00 40.45
C GLY A 186 -2.84 18.28 40.63
N LYS A 187 -3.97 18.91 40.28
CA LYS A 187 -5.30 18.32 40.52
C LYS A 187 -5.55 17.22 39.50
N ALA A 188 -5.78 16.01 40.00
CA ALA A 188 -6.27 14.91 39.19
C ALA A 188 -7.76 15.13 38.85
N PRO A 189 -8.19 14.86 37.61
CA PRO A 189 -9.60 14.85 37.27
C PRO A 189 -10.34 13.69 37.95
N ASP A 190 -11.66 13.83 38.16
CA ASP A 190 -12.53 12.79 38.76
C ASP A 190 -12.82 11.60 37.83
N PHE A 191 -12.10 11.46 36.72
CA PHE A 191 -12.29 10.41 35.73
C PHE A 191 -10.96 9.74 35.38
N PRO A 192 -10.97 8.47 34.92
CA PRO A 192 -9.74 7.69 34.74
C PRO A 192 -8.88 8.27 33.60
N VAL A 193 -7.72 8.82 33.97
CA VAL A 193 -6.75 9.43 33.05
C VAL A 193 -5.32 9.12 33.49
N ILE A 194 -4.37 9.34 32.58
CA ILE A 194 -2.96 9.42 32.97
C ILE A 194 -2.75 10.70 33.79
N THR A 195 -2.30 10.54 35.03
CA THR A 195 -2.09 11.66 35.97
C THR A 195 -0.89 12.51 35.59
N MET A 196 -0.81 13.75 36.12
CA MET A 196 0.32 14.63 35.85
C MET A 196 1.67 14.05 36.28
N ASP A 197 1.74 13.32 37.38
CA ASP A 197 3.00 12.73 37.86
C ASP A 197 3.49 11.59 36.97
N GLU A 198 2.57 10.87 36.34
CA GLU A 198 2.89 9.84 35.34
C GLU A 198 3.23 10.48 34.00
N TYR A 199 2.52 11.56 33.64
CA TYR A 199 2.77 12.31 32.43
C TYR A 199 4.15 12.97 32.43
N LYS A 200 4.64 13.46 33.59
CA LYS A 200 6.03 13.95 33.76
C LYS A 200 7.08 12.92 33.35
N LYS A 201 6.86 11.63 33.65
CA LYS A 201 7.79 10.56 33.24
C LYS A 201 7.85 10.41 31.72
N ILE A 202 6.74 10.66 31.01
CA ILE A 202 6.65 10.61 29.54
C ILE A 202 7.36 11.82 28.91
N LEU A 203 7.21 13.00 29.52
CA LEU A 203 7.83 14.25 29.06
C LEU A 203 9.35 14.23 29.08
N ASN A 204 9.97 13.51 30.01
CA ASN A 204 11.43 13.40 30.09
C ASN A 204 12.08 12.69 28.89
N TYR A 205 11.29 11.99 28.06
CA TYR A 205 11.81 11.22 26.92
C TYR A 205 11.53 11.86 25.55
N GLU A 206 10.78 12.95 25.48
CA GLU A 206 10.45 13.64 24.23
C GLU A 206 10.48 15.15 24.41
N ASP A 207 11.29 15.84 23.60
CA ASP A 207 11.26 17.30 23.51
C ASP A 207 9.85 17.75 23.09
N HIS A 208 9.20 18.44 24.01
CA HIS A 208 7.89 19.02 23.78
C HIS A 208 8.04 20.54 23.61
N PRO A 209 7.23 21.19 22.78
CA PRO A 209 7.32 22.63 22.64
C PRO A 209 6.83 23.27 23.93
N ASP A 210 7.71 24.02 24.59
CA ASP A 210 7.57 24.64 25.93
C ASP A 210 6.40 25.63 26.10
N ARG A 211 5.43 25.67 25.17
CA ARG A 211 4.37 26.69 25.12
C ARG A 211 2.95 26.13 25.26
N ILE A 212 2.79 24.87 25.65
CA ILE A 212 1.47 24.23 25.75
C ILE A 212 1.03 24.18 27.22
N LEU A 213 -0.01 24.94 27.56
CA LEU A 213 -0.58 25.03 28.90
C LEU A 213 -1.45 23.81 29.26
N SER A 214 -2.07 23.19 28.25
CA SER A 214 -3.01 22.07 28.41
C SER A 214 -2.88 21.08 27.26
N GLU A 215 -3.08 19.79 27.55
CA GLU A 215 -3.00 18.71 26.55
C GLU A 215 -4.11 17.70 26.74
N VAL A 216 -4.72 17.32 25.62
CA VAL A 216 -5.67 16.20 25.55
C VAL A 216 -5.19 15.28 24.45
N SER A 217 -4.85 14.04 24.81
CA SER A 217 -4.54 12.98 23.85
C SER A 217 -5.52 11.83 24.03
N VAL A 218 -6.18 11.47 22.94
CA VAL A 218 -7.19 10.40 22.90
C VAL A 218 -6.70 9.32 21.94
N PRO A 219 -6.71 8.03 22.35
CA PRO A 219 -6.40 6.96 21.43
C PRO A 219 -7.53 6.75 20.43
N ILE A 220 -7.18 6.64 19.14
CA ILE A 220 -8.14 6.28 18.11
C ILE A 220 -8.06 4.78 17.86
N LEU A 221 -9.18 4.08 18.03
CA LEU A 221 -9.30 2.65 17.89
C LEU A 221 -10.03 2.30 16.59
N PHE A 222 -9.51 1.35 15.82
CA PHE A 222 -10.20 0.73 14.70
C PHE A 222 -10.25 -0.78 14.90
N LYS A 223 -11.46 -1.33 15.02
CA LYS A 223 -11.70 -2.77 15.27
C LYS A 223 -10.91 -3.33 16.45
N GLY A 224 -10.77 -2.55 17.53
CA GLY A 224 -10.04 -2.94 18.74
C GLY A 224 -8.51 -2.83 18.62
N LEU A 225 -7.99 -2.32 17.51
CA LEU A 225 -6.57 -2.02 17.34
C LEU A 225 -6.36 -0.51 17.40
N TYR A 226 -5.30 -0.08 18.08
CA TYR A 226 -4.88 1.33 18.03
C TYR A 226 -4.46 1.66 16.60
N LEU A 227 -5.04 2.72 16.05
CA LEU A 227 -4.63 3.25 14.75
C LEU A 227 -3.23 3.85 14.91
N MET A 228 -2.25 3.16 14.35
CA MET A 228 -0.87 3.62 14.17
C MET A 228 -0.75 4.43 12.88
#